data_AF-A0A7X9PJQ3-F1
#
_entry.id   AF-A0A7X9PJQ3-F1
#
_cell.length_a   1.000
_cell.length_b   1.000
_cell.length_c   1.000
_cell.angle_alpha   90.00
_cell.angle_beta   90.00
_cell.angle_gamma   90.00
#
_symmetry.space_group_name_H-M   'P 1'
#
loop_
_entity.id
_entity.type
_entity.pdbx_description
1 polymer ?
#
loop_
_entity_poly.entity_id
_entity_poly.type
_entity_poly.pdbx_seq_one_letter_code
_entity_poly.pdbx_strand_id
1 'polypeptide(L)'
;QLAIEKIERIFVKTKSECSEIVSNCVKEAYQKHILASIENEFATLSKQIADKEAIKVFAANLKQLLLAPPIGEKRVMGIDPGFRTGCKVVCVDEQGNLLHNETIYPHPPQNDIKMAEKKIASLVSAYKIDYIAIGDGTASRETEAFLSKMSFAKTIKIFVVSEAGASIYSASDIARKEFPQYDLTVRGAVSIARRLQDPLAELVKIEPKSIGVGQYQHDVDQKLLKSALEETVIECVNRVGVKLNRCSEYLLQYVSGIGPKMAQSIIEYRNKIGRFNNINDLLNVPRFGDKAFQLSAGFLRIENGENPLDNTGIHPERYALVNKIAKDLSSDLKDLIGNKELISRIDIKKYIDQKTGEETLKDILYDLENPGYDLRFKVKVLQFDASVKNFDDIKIGMILPGIVTNITNFGAFVNIGIKENGLIHISNITNEFIKSPSEKLHIHQHVKVRIIDIDTNLRRIGLSMKDVE
;
A
#
# COMPACT_ATOMS: atom_id res chain seq x y z
N GLN A 1 -30.77 -38.45 12.34
CA GLN A 1 -31.57 -39.39 13.16
C GLN A 1 -31.90 -38.80 14.53
N LEU A 2 -30.91 -38.47 15.37
CA LEU A 2 -31.10 -37.80 16.67
C LEU A 2 -31.99 -36.53 16.65
N ALA A 3 -31.89 -35.71 15.60
CA ALA A 3 -32.72 -34.51 15.47
C ALA A 3 -34.21 -34.85 15.22
N ILE A 4 -34.49 -35.86 14.38
CA ILE A 4 -35.84 -36.34 14.11
C ILE A 4 -36.45 -36.89 15.40
N GLU A 5 -35.72 -37.72 16.14
CA GLU A 5 -36.20 -38.28 17.42
C GLU A 5 -36.56 -37.19 18.45
N LYS A 6 -35.76 -36.11 18.51
CA LYS A 6 -36.05 -34.96 19.38
C LYS A 6 -37.31 -34.21 18.95
N ILE A 7 -37.51 -34.01 17.65
CA ILE A 7 -38.70 -33.32 17.11
C ILE A 7 -39.94 -34.21 17.29
N GLU A 8 -39.84 -35.50 17.04
CA GLU A 8 -40.92 -36.47 17.27
C GLU A 8 -41.37 -36.45 18.74
N ARG A 9 -40.44 -36.40 19.71
CA ARG A 9 -40.80 -36.27 21.14
C ARG A 9 -41.62 -35.02 21.48
N ILE A 10 -41.50 -33.95 20.69
CA ILE A 10 -42.22 -32.69 20.92
C ILE A 10 -43.63 -32.75 20.31
N PHE A 11 -43.75 -33.29 19.09
CA PHE A 11 -44.97 -33.20 18.28
C PHE A 11 -45.82 -34.49 18.27
N VAL A 12 -45.22 -35.66 18.48
CA VAL A 12 -45.92 -36.96 18.51
C VAL A 12 -46.29 -37.29 19.96
N LYS A 13 -47.49 -36.90 20.40
CA LYS A 13 -47.90 -37.01 21.82
C LYS A 13 -48.74 -38.23 22.19
N THR A 14 -49.35 -38.91 21.21
CA THR A 14 -50.26 -40.04 21.43
C THR A 14 -49.89 -41.23 20.55
N LYS A 15 -50.42 -42.43 20.85
CA LYS A 15 -50.32 -43.62 20.00
C LYS A 15 -51.66 -43.85 19.31
N SER A 16 -51.83 -43.32 18.10
CA SER A 16 -53.01 -43.50 17.25
C SER A 16 -52.61 -43.45 15.78
N GLU A 17 -53.50 -43.81 14.86
CA GLU A 17 -53.23 -43.68 13.41
C GLU A 17 -52.87 -42.23 13.01
N CYS A 18 -53.47 -41.23 13.67
CA CYS A 18 -53.09 -39.83 13.50
C CYS A 18 -51.62 -39.56 13.87
N SER A 19 -51.05 -40.28 14.84
CA SER A 19 -49.69 -40.03 15.31
C SER A 19 -48.62 -40.57 14.35
N GLU A 20 -48.94 -41.60 13.56
CA GLU A 20 -48.09 -42.06 12.45
C GLU A 20 -48.01 -41.02 11.33
N ILE A 21 -49.14 -40.39 10.99
CA ILE A 21 -49.18 -39.28 10.02
C ILE A 21 -48.30 -38.13 10.51
N VAL A 22 -48.43 -37.74 11.79
CA VAL A 22 -47.61 -36.66 12.38
C VAL A 22 -46.12 -37.03 12.39
N SER A 23 -45.75 -38.27 12.73
CA SER A 23 -44.35 -38.73 12.66
C SER A 23 -43.79 -38.65 11.23
N ASN A 24 -44.57 -39.07 10.23
CA ASN A 24 -44.17 -38.96 8.83
C ASN A 24 -44.02 -37.49 8.39
N CYS A 25 -44.95 -36.62 8.78
CA CYS A 25 -44.84 -35.18 8.54
C CYS A 25 -43.60 -34.57 9.21
N VAL A 26 -43.25 -34.99 10.43
CA VAL A 26 -42.03 -34.53 11.13
C VAL A 26 -40.77 -34.94 10.37
N LYS A 27 -40.69 -36.21 9.93
CA LYS A 27 -39.55 -36.71 9.14
C LYS A 27 -39.41 -35.95 7.84
N GLU A 28 -40.53 -35.77 7.13
CA GLU A 28 -40.56 -35.07 5.85
C GLU A 28 -40.21 -33.59 6.01
N ALA A 29 -40.78 -32.91 7.00
CA ALA A 29 -40.48 -31.51 7.30
C ALA A 29 -39.02 -31.31 7.66
N TYR A 30 -38.45 -32.20 8.48
CA TYR A 30 -37.03 -32.13 8.83
C TYR A 30 -36.13 -32.32 7.61
N GLN A 31 -36.35 -33.38 6.82
CA GLN A 31 -35.49 -33.71 5.69
C GLN A 31 -35.62 -32.73 4.52
N LYS A 32 -36.83 -32.29 4.18
CA LYS A 32 -37.07 -31.44 3.01
C LYS A 32 -36.91 -29.95 3.27
N HIS A 33 -37.13 -29.50 4.51
CA HIS A 33 -37.20 -28.07 4.81
C HIS A 33 -36.21 -27.64 5.89
N ILE A 34 -36.27 -28.25 7.09
CA ILE A 34 -35.49 -27.76 8.24
C ILE A 34 -33.98 -27.97 8.02
N LEU A 35 -33.57 -29.16 7.58
CA LEU A 35 -32.15 -29.47 7.38
C LEU A 35 -31.51 -28.55 6.34
N ALA A 36 -32.11 -28.47 5.15
CA ALA A 36 -31.61 -27.61 4.07
C ALA A 36 -31.61 -26.13 4.47
N SER A 37 -32.62 -25.67 5.23
CA SER A 37 -32.65 -24.28 5.73
C SER A 37 -31.51 -24.01 6.70
N ILE A 38 -31.28 -24.89 7.68
CA ILE A 38 -30.20 -24.74 8.66
C ILE A 38 -28.82 -24.85 8.00
N GLU A 39 -28.64 -25.79 7.06
CA GLU A 39 -27.39 -25.94 6.32
C GLU A 39 -27.07 -24.69 5.49
N ASN A 40 -28.07 -24.14 4.78
CA ASN A 40 -27.91 -22.91 4.01
C ASN A 40 -27.62 -21.71 4.91
N GLU A 41 -28.34 -21.59 6.04
CA GLU A 41 -28.10 -20.53 7.03
C GLU A 41 -26.69 -20.63 7.61
N PHE A 42 -26.27 -21.82 8.04
CA PHE A 42 -24.95 -22.06 8.59
C PHE A 42 -23.82 -21.82 7.57
N ALA A 43 -24.00 -22.28 6.33
CA ALA A 43 -23.05 -22.04 5.26
C ALA A 43 -22.92 -20.55 4.94
N THR A 44 -24.05 -19.82 4.88
CA THR A 44 -24.08 -18.38 4.65
C THR A 44 -23.38 -17.63 5.77
N LEU A 45 -23.69 -17.94 7.04
CA LEU A 45 -23.04 -17.32 8.20
C LEU A 45 -21.54 -17.61 8.23
N SER A 46 -21.14 -18.86 7.99
CA SER A 46 -19.74 -19.26 7.93
C SER A 46 -18.98 -18.52 6.82
N LYS A 47 -19.59 -18.39 5.63
CA LYS A 47 -19.03 -17.62 4.52
C LYS A 47 -18.88 -16.14 4.85
N GLN A 48 -19.88 -15.53 5.48
CA GLN A 48 -19.81 -14.12 5.91
C GLN A 48 -18.70 -13.87 6.93
N ILE A 49 -18.50 -14.79 7.88
CA ILE A 49 -17.41 -14.70 8.86
C ILE A 49 -16.06 -14.82 8.16
N ALA A 50 -15.91 -15.81 7.27
CA ALA A 50 -14.67 -16.03 6.52
C ALA A 50 -14.33 -14.83 5.62
N ASP A 51 -15.31 -14.27 4.91
CA ASP A 51 -15.11 -13.11 4.05
C ASP A 51 -14.69 -11.88 4.85
N LYS A 52 -15.35 -11.61 6.00
CA LYS A 52 -14.97 -10.48 6.87
C LYS A 52 -13.53 -10.61 7.36
N GLU A 53 -13.09 -11.79 7.78
CA GLU A 53 -11.71 -12.00 8.23
C GLU A 53 -10.70 -11.90 7.08
N ALA A 54 -11.00 -12.48 5.92
CA ALA A 54 -10.14 -12.35 4.74
C ALA A 54 -10.00 -10.89 4.29
N ILE A 55 -11.11 -10.15 4.23
CA ILE A 55 -11.12 -8.74 3.83
C ILE A 55 -10.31 -7.88 4.80
N LYS A 56 -10.36 -8.14 6.12
CA LYS A 56 -9.50 -7.44 7.09
C LYS A 56 -8.01 -7.64 6.79
N VAL A 57 -7.60 -8.86 6.42
CA VAL A 57 -6.22 -9.16 6.01
C VAL A 57 -5.87 -8.40 4.73
N PHE A 58 -6.75 -8.42 3.73
CA PHE A 58 -6.54 -7.67 2.48
C PHE A 58 -6.42 -6.16 2.69
N ALA A 59 -7.24 -5.58 3.57
CA ALA A 59 -7.15 -4.18 3.97
C ALA A 59 -5.81 -3.87 4.68
N ALA A 60 -5.39 -4.72 5.62
CA ALA A 60 -4.10 -4.57 6.29
C ALA A 60 -2.93 -4.65 5.30
N ASN A 61 -3.01 -5.56 4.32
CA ASN A 61 -2.01 -5.71 3.27
C ASN A 61 -1.95 -4.48 2.37
N LEU A 62 -3.10 -3.98 1.91
CA LEU A 62 -3.17 -2.75 1.12
C LEU A 62 -2.57 -1.56 1.87
N LYS A 63 -2.90 -1.41 3.16
CA LYS A 63 -2.36 -0.36 4.02
C LYS A 63 -0.84 -0.36 4.04
N GLN A 64 -0.22 -1.54 4.14
CA GLN A 64 1.23 -1.67 4.12
C GLN A 64 1.84 -1.28 2.76
N LEU A 65 1.18 -1.62 1.66
CA LEU A 65 1.60 -1.20 0.31
C LEU A 65 1.53 0.33 0.13
N LEU A 66 0.44 0.94 0.57
CA LEU A 66 0.22 2.37 0.45
C LEU A 66 1.17 3.19 1.35
N LEU A 67 1.48 2.66 2.53
CA LEU A 67 2.41 3.28 3.48
C LEU A 67 3.86 2.84 3.28
N ALA A 68 4.16 2.21 2.14
CA ALA A 68 5.52 1.89 1.77
C ALA A 68 6.38 3.18 1.66
N PRO A 69 7.66 3.10 2.04
CA PRO A 69 8.50 4.28 2.19
C PRO A 69 8.78 4.95 0.84
N PRO A 70 8.55 6.26 0.68
CA PRO A 70 8.88 7.00 -0.53
C PRO A 70 10.37 7.40 -0.57
N ILE A 71 10.96 7.50 -1.76
CA ILE A 71 12.27 8.20 -1.91
C ILE A 71 12.11 9.71 -2.14
N GLY A 72 10.88 10.16 -2.45
CA GLY A 72 10.54 11.55 -2.68
C GLY A 72 11.01 12.09 -4.03
N GLU A 73 11.33 13.39 -4.05
CA GLU A 73 11.58 14.19 -5.25
C GLU A 73 12.97 13.92 -5.82
N LYS A 74 13.08 12.79 -6.53
CA LYS A 74 14.33 12.26 -7.07
C LYS A 74 14.12 11.77 -8.49
N ARG A 75 15.15 11.87 -9.31
CA ARG A 75 15.09 11.36 -10.68
C ARG A 75 15.23 9.84 -10.67
N VAL A 76 14.28 9.15 -11.27
CA VAL A 76 14.22 7.68 -11.24
C VAL A 76 14.27 7.12 -12.65
N MET A 77 15.09 6.09 -12.84
CA MET A 77 14.99 5.22 -14.00
C MET A 77 14.12 4.02 -13.64
N GLY A 78 12.97 3.87 -14.28
CA GLY A 78 12.12 2.69 -14.15
C GLY A 78 12.50 1.64 -15.19
N ILE A 79 12.57 0.39 -14.78
CA ILE A 79 12.84 -0.74 -15.65
C ILE A 79 11.75 -1.79 -15.42
N ASP A 80 10.93 -2.02 -16.45
CA ASP A 80 10.00 -3.14 -16.54
C ASP A 80 10.70 -4.33 -17.20
N PRO A 81 11.13 -5.34 -16.42
CA PRO A 81 11.97 -6.42 -16.90
C PRO A 81 11.26 -7.34 -17.91
N GLY A 82 12.04 -8.00 -18.75
CA GLY A 82 11.51 -8.97 -19.68
C GLY A 82 12.59 -9.74 -20.43
N PHE A 83 12.28 -10.99 -20.77
CA PHE A 83 13.12 -11.84 -21.61
C PHE A 83 12.90 -11.52 -23.10
N ARG A 84 11.95 -12.21 -23.73
CA ARG A 84 11.67 -12.11 -25.18
C ARG A 84 11.28 -10.71 -25.66
N THR A 85 10.52 -9.98 -24.86
CA THR A 85 10.04 -8.62 -25.18
C THR A 85 11.03 -7.52 -24.78
N GLY A 86 12.16 -7.88 -24.17
CA GLY A 86 13.14 -6.93 -23.65
C GLY A 86 12.69 -6.25 -22.35
N CYS A 87 13.63 -5.53 -21.75
CA CYS A 87 13.39 -4.67 -20.60
C CYS A 87 13.04 -3.27 -21.09
N LYS A 88 11.90 -2.74 -20.64
CA LYS A 88 11.44 -1.40 -21.01
C LYS A 88 11.98 -0.42 -19.98
N VAL A 89 12.75 0.55 -20.45
CA VAL A 89 13.46 1.53 -19.63
C VAL A 89 12.81 2.88 -19.81
N VAL A 90 12.52 3.55 -18.70
CA VAL A 90 12.02 4.93 -18.68
C VAL A 90 12.84 5.78 -17.73
N CYS A 91 12.98 7.06 -18.05
CA CYS A 91 13.55 8.05 -17.13
C CYS A 91 12.45 9.04 -16.75
N VAL A 92 12.25 9.25 -15.45
CA VAL A 92 11.33 10.27 -14.93
C VAL A 92 12.06 11.34 -14.14
N ASP A 93 11.55 12.57 -14.21
CA ASP A 93 12.06 13.69 -13.43
C ASP A 93 11.60 13.65 -11.96
N GLU A 94 12.00 14.64 -11.17
CA GLU A 94 11.66 14.78 -9.74
C GLU A 94 10.16 14.94 -9.47
N GLN A 95 9.37 15.25 -10.50
CA GLN A 95 7.91 15.40 -10.44
C GLN A 95 7.20 14.16 -11.01
N GLY A 96 7.95 13.19 -11.54
CA GLY A 96 7.43 11.98 -12.16
C GLY A 96 7.05 12.16 -13.64
N ASN A 97 7.42 13.26 -14.30
CA ASN A 97 7.18 13.41 -15.75
C ASN A 97 8.13 12.52 -16.54
N LEU A 98 7.63 11.91 -17.61
CA LEU A 98 8.42 11.06 -18.49
C LEU A 98 9.39 11.91 -19.32
N LEU A 99 10.69 11.67 -19.17
CA LEU A 99 11.77 12.34 -19.91
C LEU A 99 12.22 11.53 -21.12
N HIS A 100 12.25 10.20 -20.99
CA HIS A 100 12.76 9.30 -22.01
C HIS A 100 12.18 7.90 -21.84
N ASN A 101 12.03 7.16 -22.95
CA ASN A 101 11.82 5.73 -22.93
C ASN A 101 12.65 5.04 -24.01
N GLU A 102 13.05 3.80 -23.75
CA GLU A 102 13.69 2.93 -24.72
C GLU A 102 13.52 1.46 -24.30
N THR A 103 13.73 0.53 -25.22
CA THR A 103 13.77 -0.91 -24.93
C THR A 103 15.19 -1.44 -25.10
N ILE A 104 15.65 -2.21 -24.11
CA ILE A 104 16.94 -2.91 -24.14
C ILE A 104 16.73 -4.41 -24.03
N TYR A 105 17.70 -5.21 -24.49
CA TYR A 105 17.59 -6.66 -24.51
C TYR A 105 18.79 -7.34 -23.84
N PRO A 106 19.04 -7.09 -22.54
CA PRO A 106 20.17 -7.68 -21.83
C PRO A 106 20.06 -9.21 -21.66
N HIS A 107 18.85 -9.75 -21.77
CA HIS A 107 18.52 -11.14 -21.45
C HIS A 107 18.22 -11.99 -22.70
N PRO A 108 18.12 -13.32 -22.56
CA PRO A 108 17.72 -14.19 -23.67
C PRO A 108 16.36 -13.78 -24.27
N PRO A 109 16.17 -13.91 -25.60
CA PRO A 109 17.05 -14.61 -26.55
C PRO A 109 18.18 -13.76 -27.14
N GLN A 110 18.16 -12.43 -27.01
CA GLN A 110 19.11 -11.55 -27.69
C GLN A 110 20.46 -11.47 -26.96
N ASN A 111 20.46 -11.37 -25.63
CA ASN A 111 21.67 -11.27 -24.79
C ASN A 111 22.60 -10.09 -25.17
N ASP A 112 22.02 -8.93 -25.54
CA ASP A 112 22.75 -7.72 -25.95
C ASP A 112 23.28 -6.91 -24.75
N ILE A 113 24.02 -7.58 -23.86
CA ILE A 113 24.52 -7.05 -22.58
C ILE A 113 25.32 -5.76 -22.78
N LYS A 114 26.33 -5.76 -23.67
CA LYS A 114 27.21 -4.60 -23.88
C LYS A 114 26.45 -3.35 -24.38
N MET A 115 25.47 -3.55 -25.27
CA MET A 115 24.67 -2.44 -25.78
C MET A 115 23.76 -1.90 -24.68
N ALA A 116 23.12 -2.79 -23.90
CA ALA A 116 22.32 -2.42 -22.76
C ALA A 116 23.12 -1.63 -21.71
N GLU A 117 24.35 -2.07 -21.38
CA GLU A 117 25.24 -1.36 -20.44
C GLU A 117 25.53 0.07 -20.91
N LYS A 118 25.93 0.21 -22.18
CA LYS A 118 26.24 1.53 -22.75
C LYS A 118 25.03 2.46 -22.73
N LYS A 119 23.84 1.94 -23.07
CA LYS A 119 22.59 2.72 -23.06
C LYS A 119 22.24 3.16 -21.65
N ILE A 120 22.19 2.24 -20.67
CA ILE A 120 21.87 2.59 -19.29
C ILE A 120 22.86 3.60 -18.72
N ALA A 121 24.17 3.40 -18.91
CA ALA A 121 25.19 4.34 -18.43
C ALA A 121 25.01 5.74 -19.05
N SER A 122 24.72 5.81 -20.36
CA SER A 122 24.44 7.06 -21.07
C SER A 122 23.20 7.75 -20.51
N LEU A 123 22.10 7.02 -20.30
CA LEU A 123 20.85 7.56 -19.80
C LEU A 123 20.97 8.04 -18.35
N VAL A 124 21.65 7.27 -17.49
CA VAL A 124 21.92 7.65 -16.09
C VAL A 124 22.68 8.99 -16.04
N SER A 125 23.70 9.15 -16.88
CA SER A 125 24.48 10.38 -16.94
C SER A 125 23.69 11.54 -17.56
N ALA A 126 23.02 11.32 -18.70
CA ALA A 126 22.31 12.36 -19.44
C ALA A 126 21.14 12.94 -18.65
N TYR A 127 20.37 12.08 -18.00
CA TYR A 127 19.18 12.49 -17.24
C TYR A 127 19.46 12.72 -15.76
N LYS A 128 20.71 12.53 -15.30
CA LYS A 128 21.14 12.71 -13.90
C LYS A 128 20.32 11.85 -12.93
N ILE A 129 20.15 10.58 -13.26
CA ILE A 129 19.35 9.65 -12.47
C ILE A 129 19.96 9.47 -11.07
N ASP A 130 19.11 9.47 -10.04
CA ASP A 130 19.51 9.23 -8.66
C ASP A 130 19.31 7.76 -8.24
N TYR A 131 18.25 7.13 -8.76
CA TYR A 131 17.79 5.80 -8.36
C TYR A 131 17.29 5.00 -9.55
N ILE A 132 17.43 3.67 -9.47
CA ILE A 132 16.85 2.74 -10.44
C ILE A 132 15.76 1.92 -9.73
N ALA A 133 14.56 1.88 -10.31
CA ALA A 133 13.45 1.05 -9.89
C ALA A 133 13.27 -0.11 -10.87
N ILE A 134 13.21 -1.34 -10.37
CA ILE A 134 13.03 -2.56 -11.16
C ILE A 134 11.68 -3.18 -10.76
N GLY A 135 10.82 -3.51 -11.71
CA GLY A 135 9.61 -4.29 -11.44
C GLY A 135 9.95 -5.67 -10.88
N ASP A 136 9.19 -6.18 -9.91
CA ASP A 136 9.40 -7.48 -9.26
C ASP A 136 8.90 -8.70 -10.06
N GLY A 137 8.53 -8.50 -11.33
CA GLY A 137 8.04 -9.56 -12.21
C GLY A 137 9.10 -10.39 -12.91
N THR A 138 8.74 -10.83 -14.12
CA THR A 138 9.54 -11.77 -14.90
C THR A 138 10.87 -11.15 -15.34
N ALA A 139 11.99 -11.83 -15.10
CA ALA A 139 13.35 -11.35 -15.36
C ALA A 139 13.84 -10.22 -14.41
N SER A 140 13.13 -9.94 -13.33
CA SER A 140 13.51 -8.90 -12.35
C SER A 140 14.91 -9.11 -11.80
N ARG A 141 15.22 -10.34 -11.41
CA ARG A 141 16.50 -10.66 -10.80
C ARG A 141 17.65 -10.68 -11.78
N GLU A 142 17.46 -11.19 -13.00
CA GLU A 142 18.46 -11.11 -14.05
C GLU A 142 18.79 -9.65 -14.33
N THR A 143 17.78 -8.78 -14.30
CA THR A 143 17.94 -7.33 -14.46
C THR A 143 18.69 -6.69 -13.29
N GLU A 144 18.36 -7.05 -12.05
CA GLU A 144 19.08 -6.59 -10.86
C GLU A 144 20.54 -7.08 -10.86
N ALA A 145 20.79 -8.35 -11.17
CA ALA A 145 22.12 -8.95 -11.27
C ALA A 145 22.95 -8.33 -12.41
N PHE A 146 22.28 -7.96 -13.51
CA PHE A 146 22.89 -7.22 -14.62
C PHE A 146 23.32 -5.82 -14.16
N LEU A 147 22.41 -5.07 -13.53
CA LEU A 147 22.65 -3.69 -13.09
C LEU A 147 23.65 -3.57 -11.93
N SER A 148 23.65 -4.53 -10.99
CA SER A 148 24.56 -4.54 -9.84
C SER A 148 26.04 -4.75 -10.24
N LYS A 149 26.30 -5.33 -11.41
CA LYS A 149 27.64 -5.46 -11.98
C LYS A 149 28.11 -4.20 -12.72
N MET A 150 27.19 -3.28 -13.03
CA MET A 150 27.53 -2.05 -13.73
C MET A 150 28.18 -1.04 -12.78
N SER A 151 29.21 -0.36 -13.27
CA SER A 151 29.82 0.78 -12.58
C SER A 151 29.30 2.08 -13.18
N PHE A 152 28.75 2.95 -12.34
CA PHE A 152 28.26 4.27 -12.73
C PHE A 152 29.22 5.36 -12.22
N ALA A 153 29.21 6.53 -12.88
CA ALA A 153 30.03 7.68 -12.44
C ALA A 153 29.65 8.20 -11.03
N LYS A 154 28.41 7.92 -10.59
CA LYS A 154 27.89 8.18 -9.24
C LYS A 154 27.35 6.87 -8.69
N THR A 155 27.45 6.66 -7.37
CA THR A 155 26.78 5.52 -6.71
C THR A 155 25.27 5.62 -6.89
N ILE A 156 24.69 4.73 -7.69
CA ILE A 156 23.24 4.61 -7.91
C ILE A 156 22.72 3.48 -7.03
N LYS A 157 21.64 3.74 -6.29
CA LYS A 157 20.94 2.69 -5.54
C LYS A 157 19.84 2.10 -6.42
N ILE A 158 19.77 0.77 -6.40
CA ILE A 158 18.82 -0.03 -7.16
C ILE A 158 17.77 -0.54 -6.16
N PHE A 159 16.50 -0.45 -6.54
CA PHE A 159 15.38 -0.92 -5.74
C PHE A 159 14.47 -1.80 -6.59
N VAL A 160 14.01 -2.89 -6.00
CA VAL A 160 12.94 -3.72 -6.56
C VAL A 160 11.61 -3.21 -6.01
N VAL A 161 10.64 -3.02 -6.91
CA VAL A 161 9.34 -2.41 -6.62
C VAL A 161 8.25 -3.31 -7.17
N SER A 162 7.15 -3.44 -6.44
CA SER A 162 6.02 -4.24 -6.91
C SER A 162 5.47 -3.73 -8.24
N GLU A 163 5.23 -4.63 -9.17
CA GLU A 163 4.48 -4.40 -10.40
C GLU A 163 2.98 -4.71 -10.24
N ALA A 164 2.53 -5.08 -9.03
CA ALA A 164 1.13 -5.43 -8.78
C ALA A 164 0.19 -4.30 -9.24
N GLY A 165 -0.71 -4.61 -10.18
CA GLY A 165 -1.63 -3.63 -10.78
C GLY A 165 -1.00 -2.66 -11.80
N ALA A 166 0.29 -2.74 -12.12
CA ALA A 166 0.93 -1.89 -13.13
C ALA A 166 0.36 -2.15 -14.54
N SER A 167 0.05 -3.42 -14.85
CA SER A 167 -0.66 -3.80 -16.08
C SER A 167 -2.07 -3.19 -16.15
N ILE A 168 -2.79 -3.17 -15.03
CA ILE A 168 -4.13 -2.59 -14.91
C ILE A 168 -4.07 -1.08 -15.09
N TYR A 169 -3.12 -0.40 -14.44
CA TYR A 169 -2.85 1.01 -14.68
C TYR A 169 -2.56 1.28 -16.15
N SER A 170 -1.63 0.54 -16.77
CA SER A 170 -1.19 0.82 -18.14
C SER A 170 -2.33 0.76 -19.17
N ALA A 171 -3.31 -0.12 -18.93
CA ALA A 171 -4.49 -0.31 -19.75
C ALA A 171 -5.65 0.62 -19.40
N SER A 172 -5.55 1.38 -18.32
CA SER A 172 -6.60 2.28 -17.84
C SER A 172 -6.75 3.55 -18.69
N ASP A 173 -7.93 4.16 -18.62
CA ASP A 173 -8.18 5.47 -19.24
C ASP A 173 -7.34 6.59 -18.60
N ILE A 174 -6.99 6.45 -17.32
CA ILE A 174 -6.09 7.38 -16.62
C ILE A 174 -4.72 7.39 -17.31
N ALA A 175 -4.12 6.21 -17.53
CA ALA A 175 -2.82 6.13 -18.19
C ALA A 175 -2.88 6.55 -19.67
N ARG A 176 -4.00 6.31 -20.36
CA ARG A 176 -4.22 6.83 -21.73
C ARG A 176 -4.30 8.36 -21.76
N LYS A 177 -4.90 8.98 -20.74
CA LYS A 177 -4.99 10.45 -20.60
C LYS A 177 -3.62 11.05 -20.24
N GLU A 178 -2.88 10.42 -19.34
CA GLU A 178 -1.53 10.88 -18.94
C GLU A 178 -0.51 10.68 -20.07
N PHE A 179 -0.59 9.56 -20.81
CA PHE A 179 0.38 9.16 -21.82
C PHE A 179 -0.28 8.68 -23.13
N PRO A 180 -0.94 9.58 -23.90
CA PRO A 180 -1.70 9.20 -25.08
C PRO A 180 -0.84 8.58 -26.20
N GLN A 181 0.40 9.05 -26.33
CA GLN A 181 1.30 8.69 -27.43
C GLN A 181 2.12 7.42 -27.16
N TYR A 182 2.07 6.87 -25.95
CA TYR A 182 2.91 5.75 -25.53
C TYR A 182 2.09 4.47 -25.38
N ASP A 183 2.71 3.33 -25.66
CA ASP A 183 2.06 2.03 -25.52
C ASP A 183 1.92 1.58 -24.05
N LEU A 184 1.27 0.43 -23.86
CA LEU A 184 1.02 -0.19 -22.55
C LEU A 184 2.31 -0.48 -21.77
N THR A 185 3.38 -0.90 -22.46
CA THR A 185 4.63 -1.31 -21.80
C THR A 185 5.39 -0.12 -21.24
N VAL A 186 5.44 0.98 -21.99
CA VAL A 186 6.03 2.24 -21.51
C VAL A 186 5.25 2.77 -20.30
N ARG A 187 3.92 2.78 -20.37
CA ARG A 187 3.06 3.22 -19.24
C ARG A 187 3.30 2.38 -17.98
N GLY A 188 3.44 1.07 -18.12
CA GLY A 188 3.78 0.17 -17.02
C GLY A 188 5.12 0.53 -16.37
N ALA A 189 6.16 0.73 -17.19
CA ALA A 189 7.49 1.13 -16.70
C ALA A 189 7.48 2.51 -16.01
N VAL A 190 6.67 3.47 -16.48
CA VAL A 190 6.46 4.76 -15.78
C VAL A 190 5.87 4.54 -14.39
N SER A 191 4.88 3.65 -14.26
CA SER A 191 4.27 3.35 -12.96
C SER A 191 5.30 2.77 -11.99
N ILE A 192 6.18 1.87 -12.44
CA ILE A 192 7.27 1.32 -11.61
C ILE A 192 8.18 2.43 -11.08
N ALA A 193 8.59 3.37 -11.95
CA ALA A 193 9.43 4.50 -11.53
C ALA A 193 8.74 5.40 -10.49
N ARG A 194 7.47 5.74 -10.73
CA ARG A 194 6.67 6.62 -9.86
C ARG A 194 6.32 5.97 -8.52
N ARG A 195 6.11 4.66 -8.49
CA ARG A 195 5.91 3.90 -7.25
C ARG A 195 7.12 3.99 -6.32
N LEU A 196 8.34 4.02 -6.86
CA LEU A 196 9.52 4.24 -6.02
C LEU A 196 9.51 5.65 -5.43
N GLN A 197 9.17 6.67 -6.25
CA GLN A 197 9.10 8.07 -5.82
C GLN A 197 8.09 8.25 -4.68
N ASP A 198 6.86 7.81 -4.89
CA ASP A 198 5.80 7.80 -3.88
C ASP A 198 4.78 6.68 -4.17
N PRO A 199 4.82 5.56 -3.40
CA PRO A 199 3.88 4.45 -3.58
C PRO A 199 2.41 4.87 -3.44
N LEU A 200 2.10 5.73 -2.48
CA LEU A 200 0.74 6.19 -2.21
C LEU A 200 0.19 6.96 -3.40
N ALA A 201 0.94 7.94 -3.89
CA ALA A 201 0.48 8.82 -4.97
C ALA A 201 0.26 8.08 -6.31
N GLU A 202 0.98 6.99 -6.54
CA GLU A 202 0.85 6.19 -7.76
C GLU A 202 -0.19 5.06 -7.63
N LEU A 203 -0.25 4.36 -6.49
CA LEU A 203 -1.20 3.25 -6.29
C LEU A 203 -2.67 3.71 -6.23
N VAL A 204 -2.94 4.93 -5.75
CA VAL A 204 -4.32 5.49 -5.73
C VAL A 204 -4.94 5.70 -7.12
N LYS A 205 -4.12 5.65 -8.19
CA LYS A 205 -4.62 5.72 -9.57
C LYS A 205 -5.23 4.39 -10.04
N ILE A 206 -5.03 3.31 -9.29
CA ILE A 206 -5.53 1.98 -9.60
C ILE A 206 -6.74 1.72 -8.70
N GLU A 207 -7.76 1.04 -9.23
CA GLU A 207 -8.88 0.62 -8.40
C GLU A 207 -8.36 -0.28 -7.26
N PRO A 208 -8.67 -0.01 -5.98
CA PRO A 208 -8.04 -0.71 -4.86
C PRO A 208 -8.17 -2.24 -4.90
N LYS A 209 -9.31 -2.77 -5.36
CA LYS A 209 -9.54 -4.22 -5.51
C LYS A 209 -8.67 -4.89 -6.58
N SER A 210 -8.12 -4.09 -7.48
CA SER A 210 -7.28 -4.50 -8.59
C SER A 210 -5.80 -4.48 -8.22
N ILE A 211 -5.46 -3.87 -7.08
CA ILE A 211 -4.16 -4.06 -6.44
C ILE A 211 -4.20 -5.46 -5.83
N GLY A 212 -3.31 -6.36 -6.26
CA GLY A 212 -3.28 -7.73 -5.74
C GLY A 212 -2.91 -7.74 -4.26
N VAL A 213 -3.92 -7.77 -3.39
CA VAL A 213 -3.78 -7.61 -1.92
C VAL A 213 -3.85 -8.92 -1.16
N GLY A 214 -4.15 -10.02 -1.85
CA GLY A 214 -4.05 -11.35 -1.30
C GLY A 214 -4.55 -12.45 -2.23
N GLN A 215 -4.29 -13.70 -1.83
CA GLN A 215 -4.81 -14.88 -2.52
C GLN A 215 -6.33 -14.99 -2.32
N TYR A 216 -7.05 -15.47 -3.34
CA TYR A 216 -8.51 -15.65 -3.31
C TYR A 216 -9.31 -14.36 -3.09
N GLN A 217 -8.74 -13.19 -3.38
CA GLN A 217 -9.45 -11.91 -3.29
C GLN A 217 -10.68 -11.83 -4.20
N HIS A 218 -10.76 -12.68 -5.23
CA HIS A 218 -11.90 -12.77 -6.14
C HIS A 218 -13.03 -13.68 -5.62
N ASP A 219 -12.75 -14.46 -4.56
CA ASP A 219 -13.69 -15.45 -4.02
C ASP A 219 -14.46 -14.95 -2.79
N VAL A 220 -14.13 -13.75 -2.29
CA VAL A 220 -14.86 -13.08 -1.21
C VAL A 220 -15.98 -12.17 -1.74
N ASP A 221 -16.88 -11.72 -0.87
CA ASP A 221 -17.86 -10.69 -1.21
C ASP A 221 -17.18 -9.43 -1.79
N GLN A 222 -17.39 -9.19 -3.08
CA GLN A 222 -16.75 -8.11 -3.82
C GLN A 222 -17.24 -6.71 -3.43
N LYS A 223 -18.46 -6.58 -2.89
CA LYS A 223 -18.98 -5.29 -2.42
C LYS A 223 -18.32 -4.91 -1.11
N LEU A 224 -18.28 -5.85 -0.16
CA LEU A 224 -17.60 -5.65 1.11
C LEU A 224 -16.10 -5.41 0.92
N LEU A 225 -15.46 -6.16 0.02
CA LEU A 225 -14.06 -5.95 -0.32
C LEU A 225 -13.81 -4.54 -0.85
N LYS A 226 -14.61 -4.10 -1.83
CA LYS A 226 -14.46 -2.77 -2.44
C LYS A 226 -14.55 -1.67 -1.38
N SER A 227 -15.58 -1.70 -0.53
CA SER A 227 -15.76 -0.69 0.52
C SER A 227 -14.60 -0.68 1.51
N ALA A 228 -14.15 -1.85 1.99
CA ALA A 228 -13.05 -1.94 2.95
C ALA A 228 -11.71 -1.43 2.37
N LEU A 229 -11.42 -1.72 1.11
CA LEU A 229 -10.20 -1.25 0.46
C LEU A 229 -10.25 0.26 0.15
N GLU A 230 -11.41 0.79 -0.25
CA GLU A 230 -11.61 2.24 -0.42
C GLU A 230 -11.44 2.98 0.91
N GLU A 231 -12.03 2.49 2.01
CA GLU A 231 -11.83 3.03 3.35
C GLU A 231 -10.36 3.01 3.77
N THR A 232 -9.65 1.92 3.46
CA THR A 232 -8.21 1.81 3.73
C THR A 232 -7.40 2.87 2.97
N VAL A 233 -7.74 3.13 1.71
CA VAL A 233 -7.09 4.17 0.92
C VAL A 233 -7.32 5.55 1.53
N ILE A 234 -8.58 5.86 1.88
CA ILE A 234 -8.94 7.11 2.56
C ILE A 234 -8.15 7.24 3.86
N GLU A 235 -8.09 6.19 4.69
CA GLU A 235 -7.32 6.20 5.93
C GLU A 235 -5.84 6.53 5.66
N CYS A 236 -5.20 5.87 4.69
CA CYS A 236 -3.79 6.08 4.36
C CYS A 236 -3.51 7.49 3.85
N VAL A 237 -4.34 8.00 2.94
CA VAL A 237 -4.18 9.33 2.34
C VAL A 237 -4.31 10.43 3.39
N ASN A 238 -5.32 10.35 4.26
CA ASN A 238 -5.52 11.36 5.30
C ASN A 238 -4.48 11.25 6.42
N ARG A 239 -3.99 10.03 6.70
CA ARG A 239 -2.92 9.82 7.69
C ARG A 239 -1.57 10.40 7.24
N VAL A 240 -1.22 10.29 5.96
CA VAL A 240 0.03 10.88 5.42
C VAL A 240 -0.14 12.38 5.16
N GLY A 241 -1.33 12.81 4.77
CA GLY A 241 -1.59 14.16 4.31
C GLY A 241 -1.16 14.38 2.84
N VAL A 242 -1.70 15.42 2.22
CA VAL A 242 -1.56 15.66 0.77
C VAL A 242 -0.99 17.05 0.50
N LYS A 243 0.11 17.09 -0.25
CA LYS A 243 0.74 18.34 -0.69
C LYS A 243 -0.10 19.01 -1.79
N LEU A 244 -0.81 20.09 -1.44
CA LEU A 244 -1.83 20.71 -2.28
C LEU A 244 -1.29 21.20 -3.64
N ASN A 245 -0.09 21.78 -3.64
CA ASN A 245 0.52 22.34 -4.84
C ASN A 245 1.10 21.30 -5.80
N ARG A 246 1.21 20.03 -5.40
CA ARG A 246 1.92 18.99 -6.18
C ARG A 246 1.11 17.72 -6.42
N CYS A 247 0.05 17.51 -5.67
CA CYS A 247 -0.79 16.32 -5.79
C CYS A 247 -1.53 16.25 -7.14
N SER A 248 -1.88 15.02 -7.51
CA SER A 248 -2.75 14.70 -8.64
C SER A 248 -4.22 14.83 -8.25
N GLU A 249 -5.10 14.92 -9.26
CA GLU A 249 -6.56 14.87 -9.06
C GLU A 249 -6.99 13.57 -8.34
N TYR A 250 -6.30 12.45 -8.64
CA TYR A 250 -6.61 11.12 -8.10
C TYR A 250 -6.20 10.93 -6.64
N LEU A 251 -5.21 11.67 -6.14
CA LEU A 251 -4.87 11.63 -4.72
C LEU A 251 -5.84 12.50 -3.91
N LEU A 252 -6.22 13.67 -4.44
CA LEU A 252 -7.12 14.60 -3.77
C LEU A 252 -8.51 14.04 -3.51
N GLN A 253 -9.05 13.21 -4.41
CA GLN A 253 -10.39 12.63 -4.25
C GLN A 253 -10.54 11.68 -3.05
N TYR A 254 -9.42 11.29 -2.41
CA TYR A 254 -9.42 10.46 -1.20
C TYR A 254 -9.21 11.28 0.09
N VAL A 255 -9.03 12.59 -0.03
CA VAL A 255 -8.99 13.49 1.13
C VAL A 255 -10.40 13.65 1.69
N SER A 256 -10.52 13.58 3.01
CA SER A 256 -11.79 13.77 3.72
C SER A 256 -12.49 15.05 3.25
N GLY A 257 -13.76 14.94 2.84
CA GLY A 257 -14.55 16.06 2.34
C GLY A 257 -14.31 16.45 0.87
N ILE A 258 -13.37 15.81 0.16
CA ILE A 258 -13.05 16.10 -1.25
C ILE A 258 -13.43 14.89 -2.12
N GLY A 259 -14.46 15.05 -2.94
CA GLY A 259 -14.82 14.07 -3.98
C GLY A 259 -14.21 14.39 -5.36
N PRO A 260 -14.41 13.54 -6.38
CA PRO A 260 -13.78 13.69 -7.70
C PRO A 260 -14.03 15.05 -8.37
N LYS A 261 -15.26 15.57 -8.32
CA LYS A 261 -15.60 16.89 -8.89
C LYS A 261 -14.90 18.05 -8.17
N MET A 262 -14.70 17.91 -6.86
CA MET A 262 -14.02 18.92 -6.04
C MET A 262 -12.52 18.89 -6.32
N ALA A 263 -11.92 17.69 -6.36
CA ALA A 263 -10.53 17.50 -6.73
C ALA A 263 -10.20 18.13 -8.08
N GLN A 264 -11.05 17.90 -9.10
CA GLN A 264 -10.89 18.53 -10.42
C GLN A 264 -10.93 20.06 -10.31
N SER A 265 -11.88 20.62 -9.54
CA SER A 265 -12.04 22.07 -9.38
C SER A 265 -10.82 22.70 -8.68
N ILE A 266 -10.23 22.02 -7.70
CA ILE A 266 -9.00 22.44 -7.02
C ILE A 266 -7.82 22.48 -8.00
N ILE A 267 -7.65 21.45 -8.83
CA ILE A 267 -6.56 21.39 -9.81
C ILE A 267 -6.73 22.46 -10.89
N GLU A 268 -7.95 22.65 -11.40
CA GLU A 268 -8.25 23.72 -12.36
C GLU A 268 -7.97 25.10 -11.78
N TYR A 269 -8.33 25.33 -10.51
CA TYR A 269 -8.03 26.57 -9.83
C TYR A 269 -6.52 26.76 -9.62
N ARG A 270 -5.81 25.72 -9.16
CA ARG A 270 -4.34 25.71 -9.03
C ARG A 270 -3.66 26.11 -10.34
N ASN A 271 -4.11 25.55 -11.47
CA ASN A 271 -3.54 25.86 -12.78
C ASN A 271 -3.78 27.32 -13.21
N LYS A 272 -4.83 27.98 -12.70
CA LYS A 272 -5.11 29.40 -12.98
C LYS A 272 -4.27 30.34 -12.12
N ILE A 273 -4.12 30.05 -10.83
CA ILE A 273 -3.39 30.90 -9.88
C ILE A 273 -1.88 30.58 -9.80
N GLY A 274 -1.47 29.42 -10.35
CA GLY A 274 -0.12 28.88 -10.25
C GLY A 274 0.10 28.04 -8.99
N ARG A 275 0.00 28.66 -7.81
CA ARG A 275 0.21 27.99 -6.51
C ARG A 275 -0.67 28.58 -5.42
N PHE A 276 -1.09 27.74 -4.48
CA PHE A 276 -1.69 28.15 -3.21
C PHE A 276 -0.59 28.62 -2.25
N ASN A 277 -0.80 29.75 -1.60
CA ASN A 277 0.13 30.33 -0.61
C ASN A 277 -0.40 30.19 0.82
N ASN A 278 -1.73 30.12 0.97
CA ASN A 278 -2.40 29.93 2.23
C ASN A 278 -3.48 28.86 2.10
N ILE A 279 -3.72 28.08 3.15
CA ILE A 279 -4.78 27.06 3.12
C ILE A 279 -6.17 27.69 2.89
N ASN A 280 -6.40 28.91 3.38
CA ASN A 280 -7.65 29.65 3.22
C ASN A 280 -7.96 30.00 1.75
N ASP A 281 -6.95 29.98 0.86
CA ASP A 281 -7.15 30.19 -0.57
C ASP A 281 -8.11 29.14 -1.18
N LEU A 282 -8.27 27.97 -0.52
CA LEU A 282 -9.24 26.95 -0.91
C LEU A 282 -10.69 27.43 -0.90
N LEU A 283 -11.04 28.41 -0.07
CA LEU A 283 -12.39 28.99 -0.03
C LEU A 283 -12.74 29.75 -1.32
N ASN A 284 -11.74 30.13 -2.10
CA ASN A 284 -11.93 30.78 -3.41
C ASN A 284 -12.13 29.75 -4.55
N VAL A 285 -11.97 28.45 -4.27
CA VAL A 285 -12.15 27.40 -5.27
C VAL A 285 -13.65 27.24 -5.55
N PRO A 286 -14.08 27.22 -6.83
CA PRO A 286 -15.48 27.04 -7.18
C PRO A 286 -16.08 25.77 -6.56
N ARG A 287 -17.22 25.93 -5.88
CA ARG A 287 -17.97 24.86 -5.17
C ARG A 287 -17.32 24.36 -3.87
N PHE A 288 -16.19 24.91 -3.46
CA PHE A 288 -15.54 24.57 -2.20
C PHE A 288 -16.13 25.40 -1.05
N GLY A 289 -16.99 24.79 -0.25
CA GLY A 289 -17.68 25.48 0.86
C GLY A 289 -17.07 25.21 2.23
N ASP A 290 -17.54 25.94 3.24
CA ASP A 290 -17.03 25.88 4.62
C ASP A 290 -16.99 24.47 5.21
N LYS A 291 -18.00 23.64 4.92
CA LYS A 291 -18.03 22.24 5.38
C LYS A 291 -16.93 21.40 4.74
N ALA A 292 -16.64 21.61 3.45
CA ALA A 292 -15.55 20.92 2.77
C ALA A 292 -14.21 21.39 3.32
N PHE A 293 -14.06 22.69 3.60
CA PHE A 293 -12.89 23.26 4.25
C PHE A 293 -12.66 22.62 5.63
N GLN A 294 -13.67 22.61 6.49
CA GLN A 294 -13.59 22.02 7.84
C GLN A 294 -13.21 20.54 7.81
N LEU A 295 -13.68 19.78 6.82
CA LEU A 295 -13.38 18.34 6.74
C LEU A 295 -12.01 18.02 6.14
N SER A 296 -11.42 18.93 5.37
CA SER A 296 -10.23 18.65 4.54
C SER A 296 -8.98 19.42 4.95
N ALA A 297 -9.10 20.62 5.52
CA ALA A 297 -7.97 21.53 5.70
C ALA A 297 -6.85 20.92 6.56
N GLY A 298 -7.19 20.14 7.59
CA GLY A 298 -6.21 19.45 8.45
C GLY A 298 -5.42 18.33 7.76
N PHE A 299 -5.79 17.91 6.55
CA PHE A 299 -5.12 16.86 5.78
C PHE A 299 -4.35 17.39 4.57
N LEU A 300 -4.50 18.67 4.26
CA LEU A 300 -3.80 19.32 3.16
C LEU A 300 -2.55 20.04 3.68
N ARG A 301 -1.49 20.06 2.88
CA ARG A 301 -0.20 20.66 3.23
C ARG A 301 0.23 21.66 2.16
N ILE A 302 0.72 22.82 2.59
CA ILE A 302 1.35 23.83 1.73
C ILE A 302 2.79 24.03 2.19
N GLU A 303 3.72 23.46 1.44
CA GLU A 303 5.15 23.67 1.66
C GLU A 303 5.54 25.09 1.23
N ASN A 304 6.33 25.76 2.08
CA ASN A 304 6.78 27.14 1.87
C ASN A 304 5.60 28.10 1.62
N GLY A 305 4.49 27.92 2.36
CA GLY A 305 3.36 28.85 2.41
C GLY A 305 3.65 30.08 3.28
N GLU A 306 2.73 31.03 3.28
CA GLU A 306 2.83 32.24 4.11
C GLU A 306 2.72 31.91 5.61
N ASN A 307 1.85 30.96 5.95
CA ASN A 307 1.69 30.46 7.31
C ASN A 307 2.44 29.12 7.48
N PRO A 308 3.47 29.06 8.33
CA PRO A 308 4.20 27.82 8.62
C PRO A 308 3.32 26.65 9.10
N LEU A 309 2.18 26.94 9.74
CA LEU A 309 1.26 25.91 10.23
C LEU A 309 0.54 25.16 9.10
N ASP A 310 0.47 25.74 7.89
CA ASP A 310 -0.14 25.08 6.72
C ASP A 310 0.69 23.87 6.25
N ASN A 311 1.91 23.68 6.77
CA ASN A 311 2.71 22.48 6.56
C ASN A 311 2.63 21.47 7.73
N THR A 312 1.68 21.63 8.66
CA THR A 312 1.47 20.73 9.81
C THR A 312 0.11 20.03 9.73
N GLY A 313 -0.13 19.03 10.60
CA GLY A 313 -1.46 18.42 10.77
C GLY A 313 -2.43 19.24 11.60
N ILE A 314 -2.01 20.40 12.09
CA ILE A 314 -2.82 21.27 12.94
C ILE A 314 -3.93 21.90 12.09
N HIS A 315 -5.17 21.66 12.46
CA HIS A 315 -6.30 22.23 11.76
C HIS A 315 -6.34 23.77 11.91
N PRO A 316 -6.73 24.54 10.87
CA PRO A 316 -6.78 26.01 10.92
C PRO A 316 -7.62 26.59 12.06
N GLU A 317 -8.63 25.85 12.53
CA GLU A 317 -9.43 26.24 13.70
C GLU A 317 -8.59 26.42 14.99
N ARG A 318 -7.40 25.81 15.05
CA ARG A 318 -6.48 25.87 16.20
C ARG A 318 -5.31 26.83 16.00
N TYR A 319 -5.22 27.53 14.87
CA TYR A 319 -4.11 28.47 14.63
C TYR A 319 -4.07 29.60 15.67
N ALA A 320 -5.22 30.11 16.10
CA ALA A 320 -5.28 31.13 17.14
C ALA A 320 -4.68 30.64 18.48
N LEU A 321 -4.90 29.38 18.82
CA LEU A 321 -4.35 28.75 20.01
C LEU A 321 -2.83 28.59 19.93
N VAL A 322 -2.32 28.09 18.80
CA VAL A 322 -0.87 27.93 18.60
C VAL A 322 -0.15 29.28 18.61
N ASN A 323 -0.74 30.31 18.00
CA ASN A 323 -0.21 31.67 18.07
C ASN A 323 -0.19 32.22 19.51
N LYS A 324 -1.16 31.85 20.35
CA LYS A 324 -1.16 32.21 21.79
C LYS A 324 -0.01 31.51 22.52
N ILE A 325 0.18 30.20 22.29
CA ILE A 325 1.28 29.43 22.88
C ILE A 325 2.64 30.04 22.52
N ALA A 326 2.86 30.40 21.25
CA ALA A 326 4.11 31.04 20.82
C ALA A 326 4.36 32.37 21.54
N LYS A 327 3.33 33.20 21.71
CA LYS A 327 3.41 34.46 22.46
C LYS A 327 3.72 34.25 23.94
N ASP A 328 3.09 33.27 24.58
CA ASP A 328 3.33 32.96 26.00
C ASP A 328 4.78 32.47 26.25
N LEU A 329 5.39 31.85 25.24
CA LEU A 329 6.81 31.45 25.25
C LEU A 329 7.77 32.57 24.82
N SER A 330 7.25 33.75 24.44
CA SER A 330 8.04 34.86 23.88
C SER A 330 8.90 34.45 22.67
N SER A 331 8.37 33.55 21.83
CA SER A 331 9.03 33.04 20.62
C SER A 331 8.19 33.33 19.38
N ASP A 332 8.84 33.53 18.22
CA ASP A 332 8.12 33.57 16.96
C ASP A 332 7.61 32.17 16.55
N LEU A 333 6.50 32.14 15.83
CA LEU A 333 5.87 30.89 15.38
C LEU A 333 6.82 30.01 14.55
N LYS A 334 7.69 30.65 13.75
CA LYS A 334 8.70 29.97 12.93
C LYS A 334 9.77 29.27 13.77
N ASP A 335 10.11 29.83 14.93
CA ASP A 335 11.14 29.30 15.82
C ASP A 335 10.61 28.20 16.75
N LEU A 336 9.29 28.20 16.99
CA LEU A 336 8.61 27.16 17.76
C LEU A 336 8.53 25.84 16.98
N ILE A 337 8.24 25.92 15.69
CA ILE A 337 8.04 24.75 14.82
C ILE A 337 9.37 24.00 14.61
N GLY A 338 9.39 22.71 14.97
CA GLY A 338 10.56 21.83 14.92
C GLY A 338 11.49 21.96 16.13
N ASN A 339 11.22 22.86 17.08
CA ASN A 339 12.08 23.09 18.24
C ASN A 339 11.60 22.31 19.46
N LYS A 340 12.12 21.08 19.61
CA LYS A 340 11.78 20.17 20.72
C LYS A 340 12.04 20.78 22.09
N GLU A 341 13.07 21.62 22.24
CA GLU A 341 13.37 22.24 23.54
C GLU A 341 12.29 23.25 23.93
N LEU A 342 11.86 24.12 23.02
CA LEU A 342 10.77 25.07 23.30
C LEU A 342 9.44 24.36 23.51
N ILE A 343 9.15 23.35 22.70
CA ILE A 343 7.90 22.60 22.79
C ILE A 343 7.78 21.85 24.12
N SER A 344 8.89 21.26 24.60
CA SER A 344 8.92 20.56 25.89
C SER A 344 8.62 21.45 27.11
N ARG A 345 8.76 22.78 26.98
CA ARG A 345 8.44 23.76 28.04
C ARG A 345 6.95 24.11 28.12
N ILE A 346 6.13 23.68 27.16
CA ILE A 346 4.71 23.99 27.12
C ILE A 346 3.98 23.19 28.20
N ASP A 347 3.38 23.91 29.16
CA ASP A 347 2.46 23.32 30.11
C ASP A 347 1.06 23.19 29.48
N ILE A 348 0.75 21.99 28.99
CA ILE A 348 -0.51 21.63 28.32
C ILE A 348 -1.73 22.06 29.16
N LYS A 349 -1.65 21.94 30.49
CA LYS A 349 -2.79 22.20 31.39
C LYS A 349 -3.29 23.64 31.32
N LYS A 350 -2.44 24.60 30.92
CA LYS A 350 -2.81 26.01 30.77
C LYS A 350 -3.70 26.28 29.56
N TYR A 351 -3.75 25.36 28.60
CA TYR A 351 -4.40 25.54 27.30
C TYR A 351 -5.62 24.63 27.11
N ILE A 352 -6.00 23.86 28.14
CA ILE A 352 -7.21 23.03 28.13
C ILE A 352 -8.44 23.95 28.23
N ASP A 353 -9.40 23.76 27.33
CA ASP A 353 -10.70 24.44 27.37
C ASP A 353 -11.84 23.48 27.00
N GLN A 354 -13.07 23.98 26.94
CA GLN A 354 -14.25 23.16 26.61
C GLN A 354 -14.21 22.57 25.19
N LYS A 355 -13.41 23.15 24.28
CA LYS A 355 -13.31 22.75 22.87
C LYS A 355 -12.00 22.04 22.54
N THR A 356 -11.03 22.04 23.45
CA THR A 356 -9.66 21.56 23.26
C THR A 356 -9.28 20.71 24.47
N GLY A 357 -9.37 19.40 24.30
CA GLY A 357 -8.96 18.44 25.32
C GLY A 357 -7.44 18.26 25.36
N GLU A 358 -6.98 17.52 26.37
CA GLU A 358 -5.56 17.18 26.54
C GLU A 358 -4.99 16.42 25.33
N GLU A 359 -5.75 15.49 24.76
CA GLU A 359 -5.30 14.69 23.60
C GLU A 359 -5.06 15.56 22.35
N THR A 360 -5.96 16.51 22.07
CA THR A 360 -5.78 17.46 20.96
C THR A 360 -4.52 18.31 21.14
N LEU A 361 -4.21 18.71 22.38
CA LEU A 361 -2.99 19.45 22.66
C LEU A 361 -1.74 18.58 22.46
N LYS A 362 -1.76 17.32 22.90
CA LYS A 362 -0.68 16.36 22.64
C LYS A 362 -0.42 16.19 21.14
N ASP A 363 -1.48 16.07 20.34
CA ASP A 363 -1.38 15.98 18.88
C ASP A 363 -0.77 17.26 18.29
N ILE A 364 -1.21 18.43 18.76
CA ILE A 364 -0.63 19.72 18.34
C ILE A 364 0.86 19.78 18.68
N LEU A 365 1.27 19.36 19.88
CA LEU A 365 2.69 19.35 20.25
C LEU A 365 3.50 18.40 19.35
N TYR A 366 2.96 17.20 19.08
CA TYR A 366 3.60 16.24 18.20
C TYR A 366 3.79 16.79 16.76
N ASP A 367 2.78 17.46 16.22
CA ASP A 367 2.83 18.10 14.89
C ASP A 367 3.77 19.30 14.86
N LEU A 368 3.84 20.08 15.95
CA LEU A 368 4.81 21.17 16.08
C LEU A 368 6.25 20.64 16.12
N GLU A 369 6.49 19.51 16.78
CA GLU A 369 7.82 18.88 16.83
C GLU A 369 8.23 18.31 15.46
N ASN A 370 7.26 17.83 14.69
CA ASN A 370 7.50 17.08 13.46
C ASN A 370 6.64 17.66 12.31
N PRO A 371 6.90 18.91 11.89
CA PRO A 371 6.12 19.57 10.83
C PRO A 371 6.29 18.85 9.49
N GLY A 372 5.17 18.53 8.84
CA GLY A 372 5.18 17.84 7.54
C GLY A 372 5.81 16.45 7.60
N TYR A 373 5.89 15.84 8.80
CA TYR A 373 6.54 14.56 8.99
C TYR A 373 5.73 13.43 8.35
N ASP A 374 6.34 12.80 7.36
CA ASP A 374 5.81 11.59 6.76
C ASP A 374 5.96 10.43 7.75
N LEU A 375 4.83 9.79 8.10
CA LEU A 375 4.81 8.65 9.02
C LEU A 375 5.43 7.37 8.41
N ARG A 376 5.74 7.38 7.12
CA ARG A 376 6.33 6.25 6.40
C ARG A 376 7.83 6.13 6.73
N PHE A 377 8.33 4.90 6.84
CA PHE A 377 9.74 4.62 7.18
C PHE A 377 10.71 5.09 6.07
N LYS A 378 12.03 4.98 6.27
CA LYS A 378 13.02 5.22 5.20
C LYS A 378 13.31 3.94 4.40
N VAL A 379 13.39 4.05 3.08
CA VAL A 379 13.63 2.92 2.16
C VAL A 379 14.97 2.24 2.46
N LYS A 380 14.97 0.90 2.60
CA LYS A 380 16.17 0.06 2.72
C LYS A 380 16.46 -0.64 1.40
N VAL A 381 17.74 -0.81 1.05
CA VAL A 381 18.17 -1.54 -0.16
C VAL A 381 18.24 -3.04 0.16
N LEU A 382 17.76 -3.90 -0.74
CA LEU A 382 18.04 -5.35 -0.73
C LEU A 382 18.88 -5.72 -1.94
N GLN A 383 19.63 -6.80 -1.82
CA GLN A 383 20.23 -7.52 -2.93
C GLN A 383 19.84 -9.00 -2.80
N PHE A 384 19.33 -9.61 -3.86
CA PHE A 384 19.06 -11.04 -3.87
C PHE A 384 20.36 -11.86 -3.98
N ASP A 385 20.36 -13.10 -3.49
CA ASP A 385 21.53 -13.98 -3.59
C ASP A 385 21.71 -14.47 -5.04
N ALA A 386 22.92 -14.36 -5.57
CA ALA A 386 23.22 -14.68 -6.97
C ALA A 386 23.26 -16.20 -7.27
N SER A 387 23.28 -17.05 -6.25
CA SER A 387 23.52 -18.50 -6.39
C SER A 387 22.29 -19.35 -6.74
N VAL A 388 21.06 -18.89 -6.45
CA VAL A 388 19.84 -19.73 -6.52
C VAL A 388 18.90 -19.27 -7.62
N LYS A 389 18.91 -19.79 -8.86
CA LYS A 389 18.12 -19.24 -10.01
C LYS A 389 16.77 -19.89 -10.23
N ASN A 390 16.72 -21.21 -10.06
CA ASN A 390 15.54 -22.03 -10.35
C ASN A 390 15.13 -22.82 -9.09
N PHE A 391 13.97 -23.47 -9.15
CA PHE A 391 13.49 -24.37 -8.09
C PHE A 391 14.45 -25.53 -7.84
N ASP A 392 15.28 -25.91 -8.80
CA ASP A 392 16.25 -27.00 -8.62
C ASP A 392 17.54 -26.55 -7.91
N ASP A 393 17.77 -25.23 -7.79
CA ASP A 393 18.96 -24.67 -7.15
C ASP A 393 18.79 -24.52 -5.63
N ILE A 394 17.55 -24.63 -5.12
CA ILE A 394 17.27 -24.54 -3.70
C ILE A 394 17.56 -25.87 -2.99
N LYS A 395 18.20 -25.76 -1.82
CA LYS A 395 18.45 -26.88 -0.92
C LYS A 395 17.95 -26.56 0.47
N ILE A 396 17.45 -27.59 1.16
CA ILE A 396 17.10 -27.50 2.57
C ILE A 396 18.33 -27.04 3.36
N GLY A 397 18.13 -26.06 4.25
CA GLY A 397 19.17 -25.44 5.06
C GLY A 397 19.77 -24.15 4.47
N MET A 398 19.54 -23.83 3.20
CA MET A 398 20.05 -22.58 2.61
C MET A 398 19.41 -21.35 3.27
N ILE A 399 20.21 -20.32 3.51
CA ILE A 399 19.76 -19.02 3.99
C ILE A 399 19.78 -18.06 2.81
N LEU A 400 18.63 -17.49 2.50
CA LEU A 400 18.47 -16.60 1.36
C LEU A 400 17.83 -15.28 1.80
N PRO A 401 18.25 -14.14 1.24
CA PRO A 401 17.47 -12.92 1.31
C PRO A 401 16.16 -13.11 0.53
N GLY A 402 15.07 -12.62 1.09
CA GLY A 402 13.76 -12.67 0.47
C GLY A 402 12.93 -11.42 0.79
N ILE A 403 11.88 -11.23 0.00
CA ILE A 403 10.92 -10.13 0.16
C ILE A 403 9.57 -10.73 0.51
N VAL A 404 8.97 -10.27 1.60
CA VAL A 404 7.60 -10.67 1.95
C VAL A 404 6.64 -10.15 0.88
N THR A 405 5.98 -11.04 0.15
CA THR A 405 5.03 -10.68 -0.92
C THR A 405 3.60 -10.59 -0.42
N ASN A 406 3.24 -11.38 0.59
CA ASN A 406 1.89 -11.41 1.13
C ASN A 406 1.89 -11.91 2.57
N ILE A 407 0.95 -11.43 3.38
CA ILE A 407 0.78 -11.88 4.77
C ILE A 407 -0.62 -12.45 4.93
N THR A 408 -0.72 -13.60 5.62
CA THR A 408 -1.98 -14.26 5.98
C THR A 408 -2.05 -14.49 7.48
N ASN A 409 -3.18 -14.99 7.99
CA ASN A 409 -3.32 -15.30 9.42
C ASN A 409 -2.45 -16.49 9.87
N PHE A 410 -2.09 -17.39 8.96
CA PHE A 410 -1.34 -18.60 9.27
C PHE A 410 0.15 -18.50 8.90
N GLY A 411 0.58 -17.41 8.26
CA GLY A 411 1.96 -17.26 7.83
C GLY A 411 2.21 -16.05 6.92
N ALA A 412 3.38 -16.03 6.31
CA ALA A 412 3.78 -15.03 5.33
C ALA A 412 4.40 -15.70 4.10
N PHE A 413 4.04 -15.23 2.92
CA PHE A 413 4.66 -15.64 1.67
C PHE A 413 5.86 -14.75 1.37
N VAL A 414 6.98 -15.36 1.02
CA VAL A 414 8.24 -14.69 0.73
C VAL A 414 8.74 -15.11 -0.63
N ASN A 415 9.02 -14.12 -1.47
CA ASN A 415 9.75 -14.32 -2.71
C ASN A 415 11.24 -14.35 -2.40
N ILE A 416 11.89 -15.49 -2.66
CA ILE A 416 13.33 -15.72 -2.47
C ILE A 416 14.13 -15.59 -3.78
N GLY A 417 13.51 -15.01 -4.82
CA GLY A 417 14.15 -14.79 -6.12
C GLY A 417 13.91 -15.89 -7.14
N ILE A 418 12.87 -16.72 -6.96
CA ILE A 418 12.38 -17.71 -7.94
C ILE A 418 10.87 -17.51 -8.17
N LYS A 419 10.31 -18.16 -9.20
CA LYS A 419 8.90 -17.98 -9.59
C LYS A 419 7.92 -18.34 -8.48
N GLU A 420 8.24 -19.33 -7.66
CA GLU A 420 7.41 -19.80 -6.57
C GLU A 420 7.71 -19.05 -5.26
N ASN A 421 6.66 -18.54 -4.61
CA ASN A 421 6.79 -17.99 -3.26
C ASN A 421 6.92 -19.12 -2.24
N GLY A 422 7.84 -18.98 -1.29
CA GLY A 422 7.89 -19.84 -0.11
C GLY A 422 6.97 -19.36 1.00
N LEU A 423 6.49 -20.27 1.84
CA LEU A 423 5.62 -19.98 2.97
C LEU A 423 6.40 -20.10 4.28
N ILE A 424 6.42 -19.02 5.05
CA ILE A 424 6.79 -19.05 6.46
C ILE A 424 5.52 -19.25 7.27
N HIS A 425 5.36 -20.41 7.90
CA HIS A 425 4.25 -20.62 8.85
C HIS A 425 4.41 -19.70 10.07
N ILE A 426 3.32 -19.29 10.73
CA ILE A 426 3.34 -18.36 11.87
C ILE A 426 4.31 -18.80 12.98
N SER A 427 4.40 -20.11 13.23
CA SER A 427 5.30 -20.70 14.21
C SER A 427 6.79 -20.57 13.86
N ASN A 428 7.12 -20.24 12.61
CA ASN A 428 8.48 -20.17 12.10
C ASN A 428 8.92 -18.73 11.83
N ILE A 429 8.12 -17.73 12.20
CA ILE A 429 8.45 -16.30 12.03
C ILE A 429 9.38 -15.82 13.15
N THR A 430 9.08 -16.14 14.40
CA THR A 430 9.86 -15.71 15.57
C THR A 430 9.80 -16.76 16.68
N ASN A 431 10.76 -16.71 17.60
CA ASN A 431 10.80 -17.54 18.80
C ASN A 431 9.77 -17.12 19.86
N GLU A 432 9.17 -15.94 19.72
CA GLU A 432 8.09 -15.44 20.56
C GLU A 432 6.70 -15.92 20.08
N PHE A 433 5.72 -15.96 20.98
CA PHE A 433 4.33 -16.18 20.58
C PHE A 433 3.77 -14.89 19.94
N ILE A 434 3.33 -14.98 18.69
CA ILE A 434 2.66 -13.91 17.95
C ILE A 434 1.24 -14.33 17.59
N LYS A 435 0.28 -13.41 17.67
CA LYS A 435 -1.12 -13.70 17.30
C LYS A 435 -1.33 -13.54 15.80
N SER A 436 -0.60 -12.63 15.18
CA SER A 436 -0.63 -12.40 13.74
C SER A 436 0.79 -12.21 13.17
N PRO A 437 1.10 -12.80 12.01
CA PRO A 437 2.34 -12.51 11.28
C PRO A 437 2.60 -11.00 11.05
N SER A 438 1.55 -10.19 10.90
CA SER A 438 1.64 -8.74 10.67
C SER A 438 2.24 -7.95 11.85
N GLU A 439 2.40 -8.57 13.02
CA GLU A 439 3.06 -7.94 14.18
C GLU A 439 4.58 -7.84 14.02
N LYS A 440 5.19 -8.76 13.25
CA LYS A 440 6.64 -8.83 13.05
C LYS A 440 7.05 -8.66 11.59
N LEU A 441 6.11 -8.86 10.66
CA LEU A 441 6.34 -8.79 9.24
C LEU A 441 5.48 -7.72 8.58
N HIS A 442 6.06 -7.09 7.57
CA HIS A 442 5.37 -6.19 6.64
C HIS A 442 5.55 -6.68 5.21
N ILE A 443 4.57 -6.45 4.35
CA ILE A 443 4.71 -6.67 2.91
C ILE A 443 5.84 -5.77 2.39
N HIS A 444 6.63 -6.29 1.47
CA HIS A 444 7.88 -5.73 0.98
C HIS A 444 9.01 -5.65 2.03
N GLN A 445 8.81 -6.20 3.23
CA GLN A 445 9.90 -6.31 4.18
C GLN A 445 10.94 -7.28 3.66
N HIS A 446 12.19 -6.82 3.72
CA HIS A 446 13.36 -7.63 3.46
C HIS A 446 13.64 -8.51 4.67
N VAL A 447 13.69 -9.81 4.45
CA VAL A 447 13.93 -10.82 5.48
C VAL A 447 15.02 -11.77 5.02
N LYS A 448 15.77 -12.34 5.96
CA LYS A 448 16.58 -13.54 5.70
C LYS A 448 15.76 -14.75 6.12
N VAL A 449 15.68 -15.74 5.23
CA VAL A 449 14.89 -16.95 5.46
C VAL A 449 15.74 -18.17 5.22
N ARG A 450 15.55 -19.19 6.05
CA ARG A 450 16.10 -20.53 5.89
C ARG A 450 15.08 -21.44 5.23
N ILE A 451 15.50 -22.23 4.24
CA ILE A 451 14.65 -23.27 3.65
C ILE A 451 14.59 -24.46 4.61
N ILE A 452 13.39 -24.82 5.05
CA ILE A 452 13.15 -25.94 5.97
C ILE A 452 12.56 -27.15 5.28
N ASP A 453 11.80 -26.95 4.21
CA ASP A 453 11.10 -28.01 3.50
C ASP A 453 10.93 -27.66 2.01
N ILE A 454 10.98 -28.68 1.15
CA ILE A 454 10.81 -28.54 -0.30
C ILE A 454 9.95 -29.70 -0.79
N ASP A 455 8.75 -29.39 -1.26
CA ASP A 455 7.88 -30.35 -1.94
C ASP A 455 8.01 -30.14 -3.45
N THR A 456 8.75 -31.03 -4.11
CA THR A 456 8.98 -31.02 -5.56
C THR A 456 7.73 -31.34 -6.38
N ASN A 457 6.80 -32.12 -5.84
CA ASN A 457 5.59 -32.52 -6.57
C ASN A 457 4.60 -31.36 -6.65
N LEU A 458 4.42 -30.64 -5.55
CA LEU A 458 3.51 -29.49 -5.45
C LEU A 458 4.20 -28.14 -5.70
N ARG A 459 5.52 -28.13 -5.95
CA ARG A 459 6.37 -26.94 -6.06
C ARG A 459 6.18 -25.97 -4.89
N ARG A 460 6.16 -26.51 -3.67
CA ARG A 460 6.01 -25.72 -2.43
C ARG A 460 7.32 -25.66 -1.67
N ILE A 461 7.53 -24.54 -0.99
CA ILE A 461 8.77 -24.27 -0.25
C ILE A 461 8.37 -23.81 1.15
N GLY A 462 8.80 -24.57 2.15
CA GLY A 462 8.69 -24.19 3.55
C GLY A 462 9.88 -23.33 3.95
N LEU A 463 9.60 -22.17 4.55
CA LEU A 463 10.60 -21.22 5.01
C LEU A 463 10.52 -21.00 6.52
N SER A 464 11.64 -20.61 7.12
CA SER A 464 11.74 -20.21 8.53
C SER A 464 12.60 -18.95 8.67
N MET A 465 12.20 -18.06 9.57
CA MET A 465 13.00 -16.91 10.02
C MET A 465 13.68 -17.15 11.38
N LYS A 466 13.45 -18.32 11.99
CA LYS A 466 14.11 -18.69 13.24
C LYS A 466 15.58 -19.05 13.00
N ASP A 467 16.42 -18.55 13.90
CA ASP A 467 17.86 -18.86 13.96
C ASP A 467 18.63 -18.44 12.70
N VAL A 468 18.22 -17.33 12.04
CA VAL A 468 18.78 -16.83 10.76
C VAL A 468 19.50 -15.47 10.92
N GLU A 469 20.00 -15.14 12.12
CA GLU A 469 20.74 -13.88 12.35
C GLU A 469 22.07 -13.81 11.56
#